data_AF-G3PJB1-F1
#
_entry.id   AF-G3PJB1-F1
#
_cell.length_a   1.000
_cell.length_b   1.000
_cell.length_c   1.000
_cell.angle_alpha   90.00
_cell.angle_beta   90.00
_cell.angle_gamma   90.00
#
_symmetry.space_group_name_H-M   'P 1'
#
loop_
_entity.id
_entity.type
_entity.pdbx_description
1 polymer ?
#
loop_
_entity_poly.entity_id
_entity_poly.type
_entity_poly.pdbx_seq_one_letter_code
_entity_poly.pdbx_strand_id
1 'polypeptide(L)'
;VNIDFIRVTILMSPLSRVHFSLVPCLQSAHIPRGTERGPHDAIPLMEVYNKSLCQPRELLVEILQEYPEEVEHIFIPSCVVLTRCAGCCSDEMMQCVPTSSYNVTMEIKRIKPQRQQNDFLMSFTEHSACECRLKKEAAEQKDKCDKPRR
;
A
#
# COMPACT_ATOMS: atom_id res chain seq x y z
N VAL A 1 -18.70 -6.73 -23.20
CA VAL A 1 -19.59 -5.56 -23.04
C VAL A 1 -19.02 -4.74 -21.89
N ASN A 2 -18.52 -3.55 -22.20
CA ASN A 2 -17.67 -2.72 -21.34
C ASN A 2 -18.34 -2.33 -20.01
N ILE A 3 -17.57 -2.41 -18.91
CA ILE A 3 -17.98 -2.10 -17.52
C ILE A 3 -18.13 -0.58 -17.27
N ASP A 4 -17.61 0.26 -18.16
CA ASP A 4 -17.68 1.72 -18.03
C ASP A 4 -19.07 2.34 -18.29
N PHE A 5 -20.01 1.58 -18.85
CA PHE A 5 -21.30 2.14 -19.31
C PHE A 5 -22.39 2.23 -18.23
N ILE A 6 -22.22 1.57 -17.08
CA ILE A 6 -23.28 1.48 -16.04
C ILE A 6 -23.32 2.74 -15.15
N ARG A 7 -22.23 3.52 -15.09
CA ARG A 7 -22.16 4.72 -14.22
C ARG A 7 -22.86 5.96 -14.77
N VAL A 8 -23.23 5.97 -16.05
CA VAL A 8 -23.72 7.20 -16.72
C VAL A 8 -25.26 7.28 -16.77
N THR A 9 -25.98 6.17 -16.56
CA THR A 9 -27.40 6.09 -16.96
C THR A 9 -28.44 6.20 -15.83
N ILE A 10 -28.04 6.30 -14.55
CA ILE A 10 -29.00 6.20 -13.42
C ILE A 10 -29.51 7.55 -12.87
N LEU A 11 -29.04 8.71 -13.34
CA LEU A 11 -29.53 10.00 -12.81
C LEU A 11 -29.97 10.99 -13.90
N MET A 12 -30.80 10.52 -14.83
CA MET A 12 -31.54 11.40 -15.74
C MET A 12 -33.03 11.07 -15.70
N SER A 13 -33.78 11.76 -14.84
CA SER A 13 -35.18 12.09 -15.11
C SER A 13 -35.51 13.51 -14.62
N PRO A 14 -36.28 14.29 -15.41
CA PRO A 14 -36.46 15.73 -15.23
C PRO A 14 -37.69 16.00 -14.37
N LEU A 15 -37.65 17.02 -13.51
CA LEU A 15 -38.78 17.92 -13.13
C LEU A 15 -38.49 18.61 -11.80
N SER A 16 -37.84 19.77 -11.85
CA SER A 16 -38.18 20.92 -11.00
C SER A 16 -37.47 22.16 -11.53
N ARG A 17 -38.26 23.19 -11.84
CA ARG A 17 -37.77 24.51 -12.23
C ARG A 17 -37.19 25.17 -10.99
N VAL A 18 -35.88 25.08 -10.82
CA VAL A 18 -35.15 25.83 -9.79
C VAL A 18 -34.54 27.06 -10.46
N HIS A 19 -34.90 28.23 -9.95
CA HIS A 19 -34.42 29.53 -10.40
C HIS A 19 -32.89 29.59 -10.28
N PHE A 20 -32.18 29.59 -11.41
CA PHE A 20 -30.73 29.60 -11.47
C PHE A 20 -30.23 31.03 -11.23
N SER A 21 -29.99 31.39 -9.97
CA SER A 21 -29.21 32.59 -9.67
C SER A 21 -27.75 32.27 -9.95
N LEU A 22 -27.18 32.91 -10.98
CA LEU A 22 -25.77 32.84 -11.35
C LEU A 22 -24.92 33.48 -10.24
N VAL A 23 -24.47 32.68 -9.28
CA VAL A 23 -23.39 33.04 -8.36
C VAL A 23 -22.10 32.43 -8.92
N PRO A 24 -21.12 33.23 -9.36
CA PRO A 24 -19.84 32.69 -9.81
C PRO A 24 -19.04 32.27 -8.56
N CYS A 25 -19.06 30.99 -8.22
CA CYS A 25 -18.08 30.44 -7.28
C CYS A 25 -16.75 30.25 -8.02
N LEU A 26 -16.00 31.34 -8.22
CA LEU A 26 -14.60 31.25 -8.62
C LEU A 26 -13.74 31.14 -7.35
N GLN A 27 -13.89 30.03 -6.63
CA GLN A 27 -12.87 29.65 -5.66
C GLN A 27 -11.78 28.89 -6.41
N SER A 28 -10.74 29.63 -6.78
CA SER A 28 -9.47 29.05 -7.20
C SER A 28 -8.94 28.20 -6.05
N ALA A 29 -9.14 26.88 -6.13
CA ALA A 29 -8.40 25.95 -5.32
C ALA A 29 -6.92 26.13 -5.66
N HIS A 30 -6.17 26.81 -4.79
CA HIS A 30 -4.72 26.81 -4.83
C HIS A 30 -4.25 25.37 -4.55
N ILE A 31 -4.13 24.58 -5.61
CA ILE A 31 -3.27 23.40 -5.58
C ILE A 31 -1.88 23.97 -5.32
N PRO A 32 -1.19 23.62 -4.22
CA PRO A 32 0.20 24.01 -4.07
C PRO A 32 0.92 23.40 -5.27
N ARG A 33 1.45 24.25 -6.16
CA ARG A 33 2.37 23.79 -7.18
C ARG A 33 3.56 23.23 -6.41
N GLY A 34 3.61 21.92 -6.24
CA GLY A 34 4.83 21.25 -5.86
C GLY A 34 5.89 21.71 -6.85
N THR A 35 7.02 22.17 -6.35
CA THR A 35 8.15 22.60 -7.18
C THR A 35 8.44 21.48 -8.18
N GLU A 36 8.04 21.68 -9.44
CA GLU A 36 8.33 20.73 -10.51
C GLU A 36 9.86 20.74 -10.65
N ARG A 37 10.50 19.68 -10.15
CA ARG A 37 11.95 19.49 -10.28
C ARG A 37 12.28 19.48 -11.76
N GLY A 38 13.22 20.34 -12.15
CA GLY A 38 13.68 20.43 -13.53
C GLY A 38 14.37 19.13 -13.97
N PRO A 39 14.57 18.93 -15.29
CA PRO A 39 15.19 17.73 -15.85
C PRO A 39 16.61 17.42 -15.34
N HIS A 40 17.24 18.34 -14.60
CA HIS A 40 18.62 18.27 -14.12
C HIS A 40 18.75 18.38 -12.59
N ASP A 41 17.64 18.41 -11.85
CA ASP A 41 17.67 18.52 -10.40
C ASP A 41 17.95 17.14 -9.77
N ALA A 42 19.19 16.91 -9.37
CA ALA A 42 19.57 15.72 -8.61
C ALA A 42 19.03 15.79 -7.18
N ILE A 43 18.43 14.69 -6.70
CA ILE A 43 18.03 14.56 -5.31
C ILE A 43 19.30 14.41 -4.45
N PRO A 44 19.52 15.25 -3.43
CA PRO A 44 20.70 15.15 -2.57
C PRO A 44 20.82 13.76 -1.92
N LEU A 45 22.06 13.26 -1.79
CA LEU A 45 22.34 11.93 -1.23
C LEU A 45 21.66 11.72 0.13
N MET A 46 21.70 12.71 1.01
CA MET A 46 21.08 12.62 2.34
C MET A 46 19.55 12.51 2.26
N GLU A 47 18.92 13.13 1.26
CA GLU A 47 17.48 12.98 1.06
C GLU A 47 17.14 11.56 0.58
N VAL A 48 17.93 11.01 -0.35
CA VAL A 48 17.79 9.62 -0.81
C VAL A 48 17.95 8.66 0.37
N TYR A 49 19.03 8.82 1.14
CA TYR A 49 19.34 7.98 2.30
C TYR A 49 18.23 8.01 3.34
N ASN A 50 17.80 9.21 3.77
CA ASN A 50 16.74 9.34 4.78
C ASN A 50 15.40 8.77 4.29
N LYS A 51 15.07 8.96 3.00
CA LYS A 51 13.86 8.41 2.41
C LYS A 51 13.92 6.90 2.20
N SER A 52 15.09 6.29 2.15
CA SER A 52 15.26 4.85 1.94
C SER A 52 15.42 4.05 3.24
N LEU A 53 15.54 4.69 4.41
CA LEU A 53 15.69 3.99 5.70
C LEU A 53 14.57 2.98 5.98
N CYS A 54 14.93 1.87 6.64
CA CYS A 54 13.99 0.87 7.14
C CYS A 54 12.98 1.48 8.12
N GLN A 55 11.70 1.52 7.71
CA GLN A 55 10.61 2.04 8.53
C GLN A 55 9.24 1.47 8.07
N PRO A 56 8.16 1.62 8.87
CA PRO A 56 6.81 1.33 8.40
C PRO A 56 6.42 2.22 7.22
N ARG A 57 5.87 1.63 6.15
CA ARG A 57 5.44 2.32 4.92
C ARG A 57 4.16 1.69 4.39
N GLU A 58 3.32 2.51 3.79
CA GLU A 58 2.16 2.05 3.04
C GLU A 58 2.61 1.33 1.76
N LEU A 59 2.17 0.09 1.60
CA LEU A 59 2.39 -0.73 0.41
C LEU A 59 1.07 -1.31 -0.07
N LEU A 60 0.92 -1.45 -1.39
CA LEU A 60 -0.15 -2.24 -1.98
C LEU A 60 0.21 -3.72 -1.86
N VAL A 61 -0.64 -4.48 -1.18
CA VAL A 61 -0.47 -5.91 -0.98
C VAL A 61 -1.65 -6.64 -1.61
N GLU A 62 -1.35 -7.65 -2.43
CA GLU A 62 -2.37 -8.49 -3.06
C GLU A 62 -3.02 -9.40 -2.02
N ILE A 63 -4.35 -9.48 -2.03
CA ILE A 63 -5.10 -10.28 -1.05
C ILE A 63 -4.78 -11.77 -1.16
N LEU A 64 -4.55 -12.28 -2.39
CA LEU A 64 -4.19 -13.68 -2.63
C LEU A 64 -2.81 -14.05 -2.08
N GLN A 65 -1.90 -13.08 -1.96
CA GLN A 65 -0.59 -13.33 -1.34
C GLN A 65 -0.71 -13.54 0.18
N GLU A 66 -1.63 -12.83 0.83
CA GLU A 66 -1.90 -12.97 2.26
C GLU A 66 -2.78 -14.19 2.57
N TYR A 67 -3.68 -14.55 1.64
CA TYR A 67 -4.60 -15.68 1.77
C TYR A 67 -4.50 -16.62 0.56
N PRO A 68 -3.40 -17.40 0.45
CA PRO A 68 -3.20 -18.29 -0.69
C PRO A 68 -4.24 -19.43 -0.76
N GLU A 69 -4.93 -19.74 0.34
CA GLU A 69 -5.97 -20.77 0.41
C GLU A 69 -7.27 -20.36 -0.32
N GLU A 70 -7.48 -19.07 -0.59
CA GLU A 70 -8.75 -18.54 -1.10
C GLU A 70 -8.83 -18.47 -2.65
N VAL A 71 -8.21 -19.42 -3.35
CA VAL A 71 -8.01 -19.41 -4.82
C VAL A 71 -9.28 -19.37 -5.67
N GLU A 72 -10.43 -19.76 -5.12
CA GLU A 72 -11.70 -19.83 -5.86
C GLU A 72 -12.47 -18.50 -5.93
N HIS A 73 -11.91 -17.42 -5.35
CA HIS A 73 -12.61 -16.16 -5.14
C HIS A 73 -11.99 -15.01 -5.92
N ILE A 74 -12.86 -14.14 -6.42
CA ILE A 74 -12.46 -12.82 -6.92
C ILE A 74 -12.72 -11.81 -5.80
N PHE A 75 -11.68 -11.05 -5.44
CA PHE A 75 -11.76 -10.00 -4.44
C PHE A 75 -11.86 -8.62 -5.10
N ILE A 76 -12.73 -7.76 -4.56
CA ILE A 76 -12.82 -6.35 -4.94
C ILE A 76 -12.67 -5.49 -3.66
N PRO A 77 -11.59 -4.69 -3.54
CA PRO A 77 -10.43 -4.62 -4.45
C PRO A 77 -9.59 -5.92 -4.43
N SER A 78 -8.72 -6.12 -5.42
CA SER A 78 -7.78 -7.26 -5.46
C SER A 78 -6.52 -7.05 -4.59
N CYS A 79 -6.24 -5.80 -4.24
CA CYS A 79 -5.15 -5.40 -3.36
C CYS A 79 -5.65 -4.38 -2.34
N VAL A 80 -4.97 -4.33 -1.19
CA VAL A 80 -5.24 -3.39 -0.09
C VAL A 80 -3.96 -2.62 0.26
N VAL A 81 -4.12 -1.40 0.79
CA VAL A 81 -3.00 -0.62 1.30
C VAL A 81 -2.75 -1.05 2.74
N LEU A 82 -1.55 -1.53 3.04
CA LEU A 82 -1.13 -1.94 4.38
C LEU A 82 0.18 -1.28 4.76
N THR A 83 0.31 -0.96 6.05
CA THR A 83 1.58 -0.54 6.62
C THR A 83 2.48 -1.74 6.83
N ARG A 84 3.59 -1.80 6.10
CA ARG A 84 4.59 -2.88 6.15
C ARG A 84 6.00 -2.32 6.31
N CYS A 85 6.91 -3.14 6.82
CA CYS A 85 8.30 -2.74 6.94
C CYS A 85 8.96 -2.72 5.56
N ALA A 86 9.49 -1.57 5.17
CA ALA A 86 10.18 -1.42 3.89
C ALA A 86 11.29 -0.35 3.99
N GLY A 87 12.28 -0.50 3.12
CA GLY A 87 13.49 0.31 3.11
C GLY A 87 14.74 -0.57 3.12
N CYS A 88 15.90 0.09 3.10
CA CYS A 88 17.20 -0.55 3.14
C CYS A 88 17.86 -0.38 4.51
N CYS A 89 18.70 -1.35 4.85
CA CYS A 89 19.65 -1.26 5.95
C CYS A 89 21.01 -0.82 5.43
N SER A 90 21.89 -0.34 6.31
CA SER A 90 23.23 0.12 5.93
C SER A 90 24.16 -1.01 5.46
N ASP A 91 23.82 -2.26 5.80
CA ASP A 91 24.59 -3.47 5.48
C ASP A 91 23.68 -4.49 4.79
N GLU A 92 24.15 -5.10 3.70
CA GLU A 92 23.45 -6.15 2.95
C GLU A 92 23.24 -7.43 3.77
N MET A 93 24.04 -7.65 4.81
CA MET A 93 23.92 -8.75 5.77
C MET A 93 22.77 -8.52 6.76
N MET A 94 22.18 -7.32 6.79
CA MET A 94 21.00 -7.00 7.58
C MET A 94 19.73 -7.07 6.73
N GLN A 95 18.61 -7.32 7.40
CA GLN A 95 17.26 -7.31 6.83
C GLN A 95 16.36 -6.40 7.67
N CYS A 96 15.50 -5.63 7.00
CA CYS A 96 14.48 -4.82 7.63
C CYS A 96 13.32 -5.72 8.08
N VAL A 97 13.08 -5.84 9.38
CA VAL A 97 12.06 -6.73 9.95
C VAL A 97 11.14 -6.00 10.91
N PRO A 98 9.89 -6.46 11.06
CA PRO A 98 8.99 -5.91 12.08
C PRO A 98 9.45 -6.26 13.49
N THR A 99 9.34 -5.29 14.39
CA THR A 99 9.52 -5.47 15.84
C THR A 99 8.19 -5.45 16.59
N SER A 100 7.16 -4.85 16.01
CA SER A 100 5.79 -4.86 16.52
C SER A 100 4.78 -4.83 15.37
N SER A 101 3.64 -5.50 15.57
CA SER A 101 2.57 -5.64 14.58
C SER A 101 1.20 -5.69 15.24
N TYR A 102 0.17 -5.31 14.48
CA TYR A 102 -1.23 -5.41 14.87
C TYR A 102 -2.09 -5.81 13.67
N ASN A 103 -3.31 -6.26 13.92
CA ASN A 103 -4.24 -6.64 12.85
C ASN A 103 -5.26 -5.53 12.60
N VAL A 104 -5.59 -5.32 11.33
CA VAL A 104 -6.64 -4.41 10.87
C VAL A 104 -7.68 -5.21 10.11
N THR A 105 -8.95 -4.98 10.41
CA THR A 105 -10.05 -5.62 9.71
C THR A 105 -10.59 -4.69 8.64
N MET A 106 -10.67 -5.18 7.40
CA MET A 106 -11.15 -4.45 6.24
C MET A 106 -12.35 -5.16 5.61
N GLU A 107 -13.26 -4.40 5.04
CA GLU A 107 -14.39 -4.90 4.27
C GLU A 107 -13.99 -5.11 2.81
N ILE A 108 -14.08 -6.35 2.34
CA ILE A 108 -13.68 -6.77 1.02
C ILE A 108 -14.86 -7.46 0.35
N LYS A 109 -15.17 -7.10 -0.89
CA LYS A 109 -16.16 -7.84 -1.67
C LYS A 109 -15.58 -9.14 -2.15
N ARG A 110 -16.22 -10.25 -1.75
CA ARG A 110 -15.85 -11.59 -2.16
C ARG A 110 -16.88 -12.13 -3.15
N ILE A 111 -16.43 -12.48 -4.34
CA ILE A 111 -17.27 -12.97 -5.43
C ILE A 111 -16.90 -14.42 -5.71
N LYS A 112 -17.88 -15.32 -5.60
CA LYS A 112 -17.79 -16.69 -6.11
C LYS A 112 -18.41 -16.72 -7.51
N PRO A 113 -17.74 -17.23 -8.56
CA PRO A 113 -18.30 -17.25 -9.92
C PRO A 113 -19.70 -17.88 -10.04
N GLN A 114 -20.04 -18.81 -9.13
CA GLN A 114 -21.33 -19.51 -9.10
C GLN A 114 -22.30 -19.05 -7.99
N ARG A 115 -21.94 -18.06 -7.16
CA ARG A 115 -22.81 -17.55 -6.07
C ARG A 115 -22.83 -16.02 -6.02
N GLN A 116 -23.75 -15.47 -5.22
CA GLN A 116 -23.88 -14.02 -5.05
C GLN A 116 -22.65 -13.39 -4.38
N GLN A 117 -22.45 -12.10 -4.65
CA GLN A 117 -21.42 -11.27 -4.04
C GLN A 117 -21.81 -10.95 -2.60
N ASN A 118 -20.88 -11.10 -1.67
CA ASN A 118 -21.08 -10.69 -0.28
C ASN A 118 -19.93 -9.79 0.17
N ASP A 119 -20.26 -8.79 1.00
CA ASP A 119 -19.26 -8.05 1.75
C ASP A 119 -18.71 -8.97 2.84
N PHE A 120 -17.39 -9.07 2.91
CA PHE A 120 -16.68 -10.01 3.78
C PHE A 120 -15.59 -9.27 4.57
N LEU A 121 -15.54 -9.51 5.88
CA LEU A 121 -14.52 -8.93 6.74
C LEU A 121 -13.26 -9.80 6.69
N MET A 122 -12.14 -9.22 6.27
CA MET A 122 -10.82 -9.87 6.26
C MET A 122 -9.87 -9.13 7.20
N SER A 123 -8.94 -9.85 7.83
CA SER A 123 -8.05 -9.30 8.86
C SER A 123 -6.59 -9.38 8.44
N PHE A 124 -5.99 -8.25 8.15
CA PHE A 124 -4.62 -8.14 7.64
C PHE A 124 -3.66 -7.69 8.74
N THR A 125 -2.42 -8.18 8.70
CA THR A 125 -1.36 -7.74 9.62
C THR A 125 -0.72 -6.44 9.11
N GLU A 126 -0.60 -5.44 9.97
CA GLU A 126 0.20 -4.24 9.76
C GLU A 126 1.38 -4.19 10.73
N HIS A 127 2.48 -3.54 10.31
CA HIS A 127 3.68 -3.36 11.11
C HIS A 127 3.70 -1.95 11.71
N SER A 128 3.76 -1.83 13.04
CA SER A 128 3.83 -0.54 13.75
C SER A 128 5.26 -0.05 13.95
N ALA A 129 6.25 -0.96 13.98
CA ALA A 129 7.65 -0.65 14.19
C ALA A 129 8.57 -1.62 13.44
N CYS A 130 9.72 -1.13 12.96
CA CYS A 130 10.67 -1.87 12.14
C CYS A 130 12.11 -1.63 12.61
N GLU A 131 12.98 -2.62 12.42
CA GLU A 131 14.40 -2.53 12.77
C GLU A 131 15.26 -3.35 11.80
N CYS A 132 16.51 -2.93 11.61
CA CYS A 132 17.51 -3.70 10.86
C CYS A 132 18.13 -4.78 11.75
N ARG A 133 17.96 -6.05 11.39
CA ARG A 133 18.54 -7.19 12.10
C ARG A 133 19.38 -8.06 11.19
N LEU A 134 20.40 -8.73 11.74
CA LEU A 134 21.25 -9.64 10.97
C LEU A 134 20.41 -10.78 10.37
N LYS A 135 20.66 -11.08 9.09
CA LYS A 135 20.11 -12.26 8.42
C LYS A 135 20.62 -13.52 9.13
N LYS A 136 19.75 -14.52 9.31
CA LYS A 136 20.11 -15.79 9.98
C LYS A 136 21.32 -16.47 9.31
N GLU A 137 21.38 -16.44 7.98
CA GLU A 137 22.48 -17.01 7.19
C GLU A 137 23.83 -16.31 7.45
N ALA A 138 23.83 -15.00 7.70
CA ALA A 138 25.04 -14.25 7.99
C ALA A 138 25.54 -14.46 9.44
N ALA A 139 24.62 -14.71 10.38
CA ALA A 139 24.97 -15.05 11.76
C ALA A 139 25.75 -16.39 11.82
N GLU A 140 25.32 -17.40 11.06
CA GLU A 140 26.00 -18.71 11.01
C GLU A 140 27.41 -18.65 10.38
N GLN A 141 27.65 -17.70 9.47
CA GLN A 141 28.99 -17.49 8.89
C GLN A 141 29.94 -16.79 9.85
N LYS A 142 29.46 -15.84 10.67
CA LYS A 142 30.25 -15.23 11.74
C LYS A 142 30.69 -16.27 12.77
N ASP A 143 29.77 -17.13 13.20
CA ASP A 143 30.08 -18.23 14.14
C ASP A 143 31.09 -19.25 13.58
N LYS A 144 31.18 -19.40 12.25
CA LYS A 144 32.20 -20.24 11.60
C LYS A 144 33.54 -19.54 11.44
N CYS A 145 33.56 -18.23 11.20
CA CYS A 145 34.77 -17.44 11.09
C CYS A 145 35.44 -17.22 12.46
N ASP A 146 34.64 -17.10 13.51
CA ASP A 146 35.11 -16.83 14.88
C ASP A 146 35.56 -18.10 15.64
N LYS A 147 35.39 -19.30 15.07
CA LYS A 147 35.93 -20.53 15.64
C LYS A 147 37.42 -20.67 15.31
N PRO A 148 38.33 -20.70 16.31
CA PRO A 148 39.74 -20.96 16.07
C PRO A 148 39.90 -22.34 15.46
N ARG A 149 40.65 -22.41 14.35
CA ARG A 149 41.10 -23.67 13.75
C ARG A 149 42.04 -24.34 14.76
N ARG A 150 41.51 -25.29 15.53
CA ARG A 150 42.29 -26.13 16.45
C ARG A 150 42.87 -27.33 15.71
#